data_AF-A0A258BSZ0-F1
#
_entry.id   AF-A0A258BSZ0-F1
#
_cell.length_a   1.000
_cell.length_b   1.000
_cell.length_c   1.000
_cell.angle_alpha   90.00
_cell.angle_beta   90.00
_cell.angle_gamma   90.00
#
_symmetry.space_group_name_H-M   'P 1'
#
loop_
_entity.id
_entity.type
_entity.pdbx_description
1 polymer ?
#
loop_
_entity_poly.entity_id
_entity_poly.type
_entity_poly.pdbx_seq_one_letter_code
_entity_poly.pdbx_strand_id
1 'polypeptide(L)' 'MNNIALVIPVFNEQAGIEEFHYNILAPEIEKLQDKSNFSIVYVNDGSRDDSLKLLQSIASKDDRV' A
#
# COMPACT_ATOMS: atom_id res chain seq x y z
N MET A 1 -12.77 7.45 -16.19
CA MET A 1 -11.86 7.34 -15.02
C MET A 1 -10.63 6.60 -15.50
N ASN A 2 -9.45 7.11 -15.16
CA ASN A 2 -8.20 6.40 -15.48
C ASN A 2 -7.91 5.38 -14.37
N ASN A 3 -7.30 4.26 -14.74
CA ASN A 3 -6.80 3.28 -13.78
C ASN A 3 -5.32 3.58 -13.52
N ILE A 4 -4.96 3.82 -12.27
CA ILE A 4 -3.59 4.15 -11.84
C ILE A 4 -3.11 3.05 -10.90
N ALA A 5 -2.02 2.39 -11.26
CA ALA A 5 -1.35 1.42 -10.39
C ALA A 5 -0.15 2.09 -9.69
N LEU A 6 -0.14 2.03 -8.36
CA LEU A 6 0.97 2.48 -7.52
C LEU A 6 1.82 1.26 -7.16
N VAL A 7 2.98 1.12 -7.78
CA VAL A 7 3.90 0.01 -7.53
C VAL A 7 4.97 0.45 -6.52
N ILE A 8 5.00 -0.20 -5.35
CA ILE A 8 5.78 0.25 -4.19
C ILE A 8 6.71 -0.87 -3.73
N PRO A 9 8.04 -0.77 -3.98
CA PRO A 9 9.00 -1.73 -3.44
C PRO A 9 9.13 -1.55 -1.92
N VAL A 10 9.22 -2.66 -1.20
CA VAL A 10 9.29 -2.69 0.27
C VAL A 10 10.44 -3.61 0.70
N PHE A 11 11.41 -3.06 1.41
CA PHE A 11 12.54 -3.80 2.00
C PHE A 11 12.81 -3.37 3.43
N ASN A 12 12.48 -4.23 4.39
CA ASN A 12 12.67 -4.00 5.83
C ASN A 12 12.02 -2.71 6.38
N GLU A 13 10.76 -2.48 6.04
CA GLU A 13 9.98 -1.29 6.43
C GLU A 13 8.96 -1.59 7.55
N GLN A 14 9.20 -2.61 8.39
CA GLN A 14 8.22 -2.99 9.42
C GLN A 14 7.84 -1.83 10.36
N ALA A 15 8.74 -0.87 10.55
CA ALA A 15 8.55 0.26 11.45
C ALA A 15 7.65 1.35 10.87
N GLY A 16 7.47 1.40 9.55
CA GLY A 16 6.81 2.51 8.87
C GLY A 16 5.68 2.11 7.91
N ILE A 17 5.61 0.84 7.49
CA ILE A 17 4.70 0.44 6.40
C ILE A 17 3.22 0.65 6.72
N GLU A 18 2.79 0.44 7.97
CA GLU A 18 1.40 0.70 8.38
C GLU A 18 1.10 2.21 8.45
N GLU A 19 2.00 3.02 8.99
CA GLU A 19 1.84 4.49 9.01
C GLU A 19 1.75 5.05 7.60
N PHE A 20 2.65 4.61 6.72
CA PHE A 20 2.65 4.98 5.31
C PHE A 20 1.33 4.60 4.63
N HIS A 21 0.85 3.36 4.82
CA HIS A 21 -0.36 2.91 4.16
C HIS A 21 -1.61 3.64 4.66
N TYR A 22 -1.88 3.59 5.98
CA TYR A 22 -3.14 4.04 6.54
C TYR A 22 -3.23 5.56 6.71
N ASN A 23 -2.14 6.22 7.11
CA ASN A 23 -2.18 7.62 7.51
C ASN A 23 -1.66 8.58 6.43
N ILE A 24 -0.88 8.08 5.46
CA ILE A 24 -0.33 8.90 4.38
C ILE A 24 -0.98 8.56 3.05
N LEU A 25 -0.93 7.30 2.61
CA LEU A 25 -1.32 6.94 1.25
C LEU A 25 -2.84 6.85 1.06
N ALA A 26 -3.54 6.09 1.91
CA ALA A 26 -4.98 5.87 1.80
C ALA A 26 -5.81 7.18 1.77
N PRO A 27 -5.55 8.19 2.64
CA PRO A 27 -6.30 9.44 2.60
C PRO A 27 -6.09 10.24 1.31
N GLU A 28 -4.90 10.20 0.71
CA GLU A 28 -4.64 10.90 -0.56
C GLU A 28 -5.32 10.20 -1.74
N ILE A 29 -5.40 8.87 -1.73
CA ILE A 29 -6.18 8.10 -2.72
C ILE A 29 -7.67 8.44 -2.60
N GLU A 30 -8.21 8.50 -1.38
CA GLU A 30 -9.62 8.84 -1.13
C GLU A 30 -10.00 10.23 -1.66
N LYS A 31 -9.11 11.23 -1.53
CA LYS A 31 -9.33 12.58 -2.10
C LYS A 31 -9.42 12.58 -3.63
N LEU A 32 -8.90 11.55 -4.29
CA LEU A 32 -8.81 11.46 -5.75
C LEU A 32 -9.75 10.40 -6.35
N GLN A 33 -10.54 9.71 -5.52
CA GLN A 33 -11.40 8.59 -5.93
C GLN A 33 -12.43 8.97 -7.01
N ASP A 34 -12.90 10.22 -7.02
CA ASP A 34 -13.86 10.71 -8.04
C ASP A 34 -13.23 10.87 -9.43
N LYS A 35 -11.89 10.90 -9.52
CA LYS A 35 -11.16 11.19 -10.76
C LYS A 35 -10.52 9.94 -11.37
N SER A 36 -10.03 9.03 -10.52
CA SER A 36 -9.30 7.84 -10.95
C SER A 36 -9.56 6.66 -10.03
N ASN A 37 -9.48 5.46 -10.60
CA ASN A 37 -9.47 4.21 -9.83
C ASN A 37 -8.01 3.85 -9.54
N PHE A 38 -7.69 3.61 -8.27
CA PHE A 38 -6.34 3.27 -7.83
C PHE A 38 -6.24 1.79 -7.45
N SER A 39 -5.10 1.18 -7.78
CA SER A 39 -4.65 -0.09 -7.23
C SER A 39 -3.26 0.07 -6.65
N ILE A 40 -2.99 -0.53 -5.50
CA ILE A 40 -1.70 -0.50 -4.82
C ILE A 40 -1.05 -1.86 -5.01
N VAL A 41 0.20 -1.90 -5.45
CA VAL A 41 0.96 -3.13 -5.64
C VAL A 41 2.22 -3.03 -4.79
N TYR A 42 2.17 -3.60 -3.59
CA TYR A 42 3.38 -3.74 -2.76
C TYR A 42 4.24 -4.89 -3.27
N VAL A 43 5.52 -4.60 -3.51
CA VAL A 43 6.51 -5.59 -3.94
C VAL A 43 7.46 -5.83 -2.77
N ASN A 44 7.30 -6.95 -2.07
CA ASN A 44 8.27 -7.35 -1.04
C ASN A 44 9.60 -7.71 -1.72
N ASP A 45 10.60 -6.86 -1.56
CA ASP A 45 11.93 -6.96 -2.18
C ASP A 45 12.89 -7.80 -1.31
N GLY A 46 12.40 -8.95 -0.83
CA GLY A 46 13.19 -9.87 -0.02
C GLY A 46 13.44 -9.40 1.43
N SER A 47 12.46 -8.72 2.04
CA SER A 47 12.52 -8.32 3.45
C SER A 47 12.79 -9.52 4.37
N ARG A 48 13.56 -9.30 5.44
CA ARG A 48 13.91 -10.30 6.46
C ARG A 48 13.32 -10.00 7.83
N ASP A 49 12.57 -8.91 7.93
CA ASP A 49 11.84 -8.47 9.10
C ASP A 49 10.33 -8.77 8.91
N ASP A 50 9.46 -8.21 9.76
CA ASP A 50 8.02 -8.48 9.71
C ASP A 50 7.27 -7.77 8.55
N SER A 51 7.97 -7.09 7.63
CA SER A 51 7.35 -6.34 6.52
C SER A 51 6.35 -7.17 5.72
N LEU A 52 6.70 -8.39 5.32
CA LEU A 52 5.80 -9.25 4.52
C LEU A 52 4.50 -9.57 5.27
N LYS A 53 4.59 -9.84 6.56
CA LYS A 53 3.42 -10.14 7.42
C LYS A 53 2.51 -8.91 7.53
N LEU A 54 3.10 -7.72 7.69
CA LEU A 54 2.35 -6.46 7.74
C LEU A 54 1.67 -6.16 6.40
N LEU A 55 2.37 -6.37 5.27
CA LEU A 55 1.79 -6.24 3.93
C LEU A 55 0.59 -7.18 3.70
N GLN A 56 0.68 -8.43 4.16
CA GLN A 56 -0.44 -9.38 4.09
C GLN A 56 -1.62 -8.93 4.96
N SER A 57 -1.36 -8.37 6.15
CA SER A 57 -2.39 -7.78 7.01
C SER A 57 -3.08 -6.59 6.32
N ILE A 58 -2.31 -5.70 5.69
CA ILE A 58 -2.82 -4.59 4.88
C ILE A 58 -3.71 -5.10 3.74
N ALA A 59 -3.23 -6.05 2.93
CA ALA A 59 -3.98 -6.61 1.80
C ALA A 59 -5.30 -7.30 2.23
N SER A 60 -5.35 -7.84 3.45
CA SER A 60 -6.58 -8.43 3.98
C SER A 60 -7.65 -7.40 4.43
N LYS A 61 -7.27 -6.13 4.56
CA LYS A 61 -8.11 -5.04 5.10
C LYS A 61 -8.41 -3.94 4.09
N ASP A 62 -7.63 -3.84 3.02
CA ASP A 62 -7.81 -2.86 1.96
C ASP A 62 -7.88 -3.55 0.60
N ASP A 63 -9.09 -3.61 0.02
CA ASP A 63 -9.37 -4.25 -1.28
C ASP A 63 -8.65 -3.57 -2.47
N ARG A 64 -8.00 -2.42 -2.26
CA ARG A 64 -7.19 -1.74 -3.28
C ARG A 64 -5.79 -2.33 -3.42
N VAL A 65 -5.35 -3.18 -2.48
CA VAL A 65 -3.99 -3.74 -2.35
C VAL A 65 -3.91 -5.17 -2.88
#